data_AF-A0A2P2L4H2-F1
#
_entry.id   AF-A0A2P2L4H2-F1
#
_cell.length_a   1.000
_cell.length_b   1.000
_cell.length_c   1.000
_cell.angle_alpha   90.00
_cell.angle_beta   90.00
_cell.angle_gamma   90.00
#
_symmetry.space_group_name_H-M   'P 1'
#
loop_
_entity.id
_entity.type
_entity.pdbx_description
1 polymer ?
#
loop_
_entity_poly.entity_id
_entity_poly.type
_entity_poly.pdbx_seq_one_letter_code
_entity_poly.pdbx_strand_id
1 'polypeptide(L)'
;MFGSGPNTGHGNSGLIPRRFVWPHGGRSVFLSGSFTRWTERIPMSPVEGCPTVFQVICSLTPGYHEYKFLVDGEWHHDENQTHVTRNYGIVNTVFLDGEQNMIPAVFNAETRGRSNMELDEVFFRPLVSLTSLTFWICHLFNELI
;
A
#
# COMPACT_ATOMS: atom_id res chain seq x y z
N MET A 1 -13.47 47.80 0.42
CA MET A 1 -12.60 46.89 -0.37
C MET A 1 -11.68 46.18 0.61
N PHE A 2 -12.00 44.95 0.99
CA PHE A 2 -11.13 44.12 1.83
C PHE A 2 -10.70 42.91 0.98
N GLY A 3 -9.39 42.69 0.96
CA GLY A 3 -8.68 41.91 -0.04
C GLY A 3 -9.03 40.43 -0.04
N SER A 4 -9.11 39.89 -1.25
CA SER A 4 -9.11 38.47 -1.54
C SER A 4 -7.76 37.88 -1.12
N GLY A 5 -7.73 37.09 -0.05
CA GLY A 5 -6.60 36.21 0.23
C GLY A 5 -6.48 35.16 -0.87
N PRO A 6 -5.26 34.70 -1.21
CA PRO A 6 -5.10 33.62 -2.18
C PRO A 6 -5.70 32.35 -1.57
N ASN A 7 -6.76 31.84 -2.20
CA ASN A 7 -7.19 30.46 -2.01
C ASN A 7 -6.01 29.57 -2.40
N THR A 8 -5.25 29.09 -1.43
CA THR A 8 -4.36 27.94 -1.60
C THR A 8 -5.24 26.77 -1.96
N GLY A 9 -5.40 26.56 -3.27
CA GLY A 9 -5.94 25.34 -3.82
C GLY A 9 -5.15 24.19 -3.24
N HIS A 10 -5.81 23.38 -2.42
CA HIS A 10 -5.31 22.05 -2.08
C HIS A 10 -5.28 21.28 -3.39
N GLY A 11 -4.13 21.29 -4.05
CA GLY A 11 -3.86 20.49 -5.23
C GLY A 11 -4.03 19.04 -4.83
N ASN A 12 -5.18 18.46 -5.17
CA ASN A 12 -5.39 17.04 -5.13
C ASN A 12 -4.38 16.46 -6.13
N SER A 13 -3.22 16.00 -5.65
CA SER A 13 -2.05 15.68 -6.49
C SER A 13 -2.27 14.50 -7.43
N GLY A 14 -3.49 13.95 -7.48
CA GLY A 14 -3.86 12.79 -8.30
C GLY A 14 -3.11 11.53 -7.90
N LEU A 15 -2.32 11.56 -6.82
CA LEU A 15 -1.51 10.44 -6.38
C LEU A 15 -2.37 9.46 -5.58
N ILE A 16 -2.21 8.17 -5.90
CA ILE A 16 -2.90 7.05 -5.29
C ILE A 16 -1.94 6.39 -4.30
N PRO A 17 -2.28 6.31 -3.00
CA PRO A 17 -1.47 5.59 -2.03
C PRO A 17 -1.52 4.08 -2.34
N ARG A 18 -0.36 3.48 -2.58
CA ARG A 18 -0.20 2.05 -2.82
C ARG A 18 0.71 1.43 -1.77
N ARG A 19 0.22 0.37 -1.13
CA ARG A 19 1.00 -0.47 -0.21
C ARG A 19 1.77 -1.53 -0.98
N PHE A 20 3.07 -1.62 -0.72
CA PHE A 20 3.97 -2.67 -1.17
C PHE A 20 4.39 -3.52 0.02
N VAL A 21 4.42 -4.84 -0.17
CA VAL A 21 4.70 -5.82 0.90
C VAL A 21 5.73 -6.81 0.39
N TRP A 22 6.68 -7.15 1.27
CA TRP A 22 7.70 -8.17 1.07
C TRP A 22 7.62 -9.20 2.22
N PRO A 23 7.10 -10.41 1.98
CA PRO A 23 6.83 -11.39 3.03
C PRO A 23 7.97 -12.39 3.32
N HIS A 24 9.15 -12.25 2.70
CA HIS A 24 10.20 -13.29 2.72
C HIS A 24 11.34 -13.04 3.73
N GLY A 25 11.20 -12.07 4.64
CA GLY A 25 12.25 -11.71 5.59
C GLY A 25 13.41 -10.94 4.96
N GLY A 26 14.41 -10.63 5.79
CA GLY A 26 15.58 -9.82 5.43
C GLY A 26 16.04 -8.97 6.62
N ARG A 27 17.27 -8.46 6.59
CA ARG A 27 17.78 -7.52 7.60
C ARG A 27 17.52 -6.07 7.19
N SER A 28 17.60 -5.78 5.90
CA SER A 28 17.32 -4.46 5.36
C SER A 28 16.63 -4.59 4.00
N VAL A 29 15.39 -4.14 3.95
CA VAL A 29 14.53 -4.24 2.77
C VAL A 29 14.22 -2.84 2.26
N PHE A 30 14.45 -2.62 0.96
CA PHE A 30 14.12 -1.38 0.28
C PHE A 30 13.26 -1.64 -0.95
N LEU A 31 12.45 -0.64 -1.31
CA LEU A 31 11.68 -0.59 -2.54
C LEU A 31 12.31 0.40 -3.50
N SER A 32 12.41 0.03 -4.78
CA SER A 32 12.76 0.94 -5.86
C SER A 32 11.88 0.66 -7.07
N GLY A 33 11.61 1.67 -7.88
CA GLY A 33 10.78 1.49 -9.06
C GLY A 33 10.76 2.68 -9.99
N SER A 34 9.92 2.57 -11.02
CA SER A 34 9.67 3.61 -12.02
C SER A 34 9.31 4.97 -11.40
N PHE A 35 8.55 4.98 -10.31
CA PHE A 35 8.15 6.20 -9.59
C PHE A 35 9.30 6.88 -8.83
N THR A 36 10.39 6.17 -8.53
CA THR A 36 11.64 6.76 -8.03
C THR A 36 12.73 6.85 -9.11
N ARG A 37 12.35 6.68 -10.38
CA ARG A 37 13.27 6.62 -11.53
C ARG A 37 14.40 5.59 -11.36
N TRP A 38 14.20 4.58 -10.52
CA TRP A 38 15.20 3.58 -10.14
C TRP A 38 16.48 4.14 -9.48
N THR A 39 16.49 5.41 -9.07
CA THR A 39 17.65 6.06 -8.45
C THR A 39 17.57 6.04 -6.93
N GLU A 40 16.35 6.12 -6.38
CA GLU A 40 16.13 6.14 -4.94
C GLU A 40 15.68 4.78 -4.41
N ARG A 41 16.06 4.49 -3.16
CA ARG A 41 15.74 3.28 -2.43
C ARG A 41 14.93 3.66 -1.19
N ILE A 42 13.67 3.31 -1.19
CA ILE A 42 12.75 3.63 -0.10
C ILE A 42 12.86 2.53 0.96
N PRO A 43 13.28 2.81 2.20
CA PRO A 43 13.34 1.79 3.24
C PRO A 43 11.94 1.27 3.58
N MET A 44 11.82 -0.04 3.78
CA MET A 44 10.59 -0.69 4.22
C MET A 44 10.66 -1.02 5.71
N SER A 45 9.51 -0.95 6.38
CA SER A 45 9.40 -1.23 7.82
C SER A 45 8.76 -2.60 8.05
N PRO A 46 9.18 -3.36 9.09
CA PRO A 46 8.48 -4.57 9.49
C PRO A 46 7.02 -4.29 9.85
N VAL A 47 6.14 -5.24 9.56
CA VAL A 47 4.73 -5.21 9.94
C VAL A 47 4.62 -5.53 11.43
N GLU A 48 3.75 -4.80 12.13
CA GLU A 48 3.48 -5.05 13.55
C GLU A 48 3.01 -6.49 13.77
N GLY A 49 3.65 -7.20 14.69
CA GLY A 49 3.38 -8.61 14.96
C GLY A 49 3.96 -9.61 13.95
N CYS A 50 4.57 -9.15 12.85
CA CYS A 50 5.17 -10.01 11.81
C CYS A 50 6.54 -9.46 11.38
N PRO A 51 7.63 -9.68 12.15
CA PRO A 51 8.94 -9.08 11.88
C PRO A 51 9.60 -9.58 10.58
N THR A 52 9.10 -10.67 10.00
CA THR A 52 9.55 -11.22 8.72
C THR A 52 8.88 -10.57 7.51
N VAL A 53 7.81 -9.80 7.72
CA VAL A 53 7.07 -9.14 6.65
C VAL A 53 7.39 -7.66 6.69
N PHE A 54 7.86 -7.12 5.57
CA PHE A 54 8.17 -5.70 5.42
C PHE A 54 7.12 -5.02 4.57
N GLN A 55 6.78 -3.77 4.89
CA GLN A 55 5.84 -2.97 4.11
C GLN A 55 6.29 -1.52 3.96
N VAL A 56 5.79 -0.87 2.90
CA VAL A 56 5.85 0.57 2.72
C VAL A 56 4.63 1.05 1.93
N ILE A 57 4.19 2.28 2.18
CA ILE A 57 3.13 2.93 1.41
C ILE A 57 3.78 4.06 0.61
N CYS A 58 3.59 4.04 -0.70
CA CYS A 58 4.08 5.07 -1.61
C CYS A 58 2.89 5.67 -2.36
N SER A 59 2.90 6.99 -2.56
CA SER A 59 1.89 7.69 -3.37
C SER A 59 2.36 7.75 -4.82
N LEU A 60 1.65 7.06 -5.71
CA LEU A 60 2.02 6.88 -7.12
C LEU A 60 0.99 7.56 -8.03
N THR A 61 1.40 8.00 -9.20
CA THR A 61 0.46 8.46 -10.23
C THR A 61 -0.42 7.31 -10.74
N PRO A 62 -1.59 7.59 -11.33
CA PRO A 62 -2.34 6.56 -12.05
C PRO A 62 -1.54 6.03 -13.24
N GLY A 63 -1.67 4.74 -13.53
CA GLY A 63 -1.00 4.07 -14.63
C GLY A 63 -0.17 2.84 -14.22
N TYR A 64 0.68 2.40 -15.14
CA TYR A 64 1.56 1.25 -14.94
C TYR A 64 2.87 1.65 -14.29
N HIS A 65 3.24 0.93 -13.23
CA HIS A 65 4.48 1.10 -12.52
C HIS A 65 5.22 -0.22 -12.39
N GLU A 66 6.51 -0.19 -12.71
CA GLU A 66 7.45 -1.27 -12.43
C GLU A 66 8.17 -1.02 -11.11
N TYR A 67 8.48 -2.06 -10.35
CA TYR A 67 9.22 -2.01 -9.10
C TYR A 67 9.99 -3.30 -8.81
N LYS A 68 10.91 -3.19 -7.85
CA LYS A 68 11.73 -4.30 -7.36
C LYS A 68 12.12 -4.07 -5.89
N PHE A 69 12.34 -5.17 -5.17
CA PHE A 69 12.81 -5.14 -3.79
C PHE A 69 14.33 -5.31 -3.76
N LEU A 70 15.01 -4.51 -2.94
CA LEU A 70 16.42 -4.70 -2.63
C LEU A 70 16.51 -5.23 -1.20
N VAL A 71 16.85 -6.49 -1.05
CA VAL A 71 16.91 -7.20 0.23
C VAL A 71 18.36 -7.54 0.51
N ASP A 72 18.91 -7.03 1.61
CA ASP A 72 20.30 -7.31 2.04
C ASP A 72 21.36 -7.03 0.96
N GLY A 73 21.06 -6.15 0.00
CA GLY A 73 21.95 -5.78 -1.11
C GLY A 73 21.69 -6.51 -2.42
N GLU A 74 20.75 -7.46 -2.45
CA GLU A 74 20.38 -8.22 -3.64
C GLU A 74 18.99 -7.83 -4.18
N TRP A 75 18.84 -7.87 -5.50
CA TRP A 75 17.61 -7.45 -6.17
C TRP A 75 16.62 -8.61 -6.34
N HIS A 76 15.50 -8.55 -5.64
CA HIS A 76 14.44 -9.56 -5.65
C HIS A 76 13.14 -9.03 -6.25
N HIS A 77 12.39 -9.94 -6.86
CA HIS A 77 11.00 -9.74 -7.22
C HIS A 77 10.15 -10.72 -6.39
N ASP A 78 8.90 -10.38 -6.14
CA ASP A 78 7.93 -11.29 -5.53
C ASP A 78 7.23 -12.08 -6.63
N GLU A 79 7.44 -13.39 -6.69
CA GLU A 79 6.84 -14.29 -7.69
C GLU A 79 5.32 -14.37 -7.55
N ASN A 80 4.78 -14.07 -6.36
CA ASN A 80 3.33 -14.07 -6.10
C ASN A 80 2.66 -12.78 -6.60
N GLN A 81 3.44 -11.79 -7.00
CA GLN A 81 2.95 -10.53 -7.55
C GLN A 81 3.07 -10.53 -9.07
N THR A 82 2.24 -9.72 -9.72
CA THR A 82 2.33 -9.50 -11.17
C THR A 82 3.74 -9.05 -11.54
N HIS A 83 4.31 -9.67 -12.56
CA HIS A 83 5.67 -9.41 -12.99
C HIS A 83 5.81 -9.58 -14.49
N VAL A 84 6.87 -8.99 -15.04
CA VAL A 84 7.22 -9.09 -16.45
C VAL A 84 8.72 -9.37 -16.58
N THR A 85 9.06 -10.19 -17.58
CA THR A 85 10.46 -10.46 -17.93
C THR A 85 10.93 -9.43 -18.95
N ARG A 86 12.02 -8.74 -18.65
CA ARG A 86 12.66 -7.76 -19.53
C ARG A 86 14.14 -8.09 -19.74
N ASN A 87 14.82 -7.31 -20.58
CA ASN A 87 16.24 -7.54 -20.90
C ASN A 87 17.18 -7.44 -19.68
N TYR A 88 16.79 -6.73 -18.62
CA TYR A 88 17.55 -6.60 -17.38
C TYR A 88 17.01 -7.49 -16.25
N GLY A 89 16.24 -8.53 -16.60
CA GLY A 89 15.67 -9.49 -15.66
C GLY A 89 14.19 -9.27 -15.39
N ILE A 90 13.70 -9.93 -14.34
CA ILE A 90 12.29 -9.90 -13.93
C ILE A 90 12.05 -8.73 -12.97
N VAL A 91 10.96 -8.01 -13.19
CA VAL A 91 10.47 -6.91 -12.34
C VAL A 91 8.99 -7.09 -12.04
N ASN A 92 8.57 -6.66 -10.86
CA ASN A 92 7.16 -6.62 -10.52
C ASN A 92 6.48 -5.42 -11.18
N THR A 93 5.18 -5.56 -11.44
CA THR A 93 4.34 -4.54 -12.07
C THR A 93 3.07 -4.31 -11.27
N VAL A 94 2.58 -3.07 -11.27
CA VAL A 94 1.29 -2.72 -10.69
C VAL A 94 0.61 -1.70 -11.61
N PHE A 95 -0.70 -1.85 -11.78
CA PHE A 95 -1.55 -0.87 -12.45
C PHE A 95 -2.40 -0.16 -11.41
N LEU A 96 -2.41 1.16 -11.44
CA LEU A 96 -3.20 2.00 -10.55
C LEU A 96 -4.26 2.74 -11.36
N ASP A 97 -5.52 2.45 -11.08
CA ASP A 97 -6.64 3.15 -11.68
C ASP A 97 -6.89 4.48 -10.95
N GLY A 98 -7.16 5.54 -11.72
CA GLY A 98 -7.24 6.94 -11.27
C GLY A 98 -8.40 7.26 -10.34
N GLU A 99 -9.31 6.32 -10.09
CA GLU A 99 -10.55 6.58 -9.37
C GLU A 99 -10.33 6.54 -7.85
N GLN A 100 -10.37 7.73 -7.25
CA GLN A 100 -10.16 7.96 -5.82
C GLN A 100 -11.31 7.42 -4.95
N ASN A 101 -11.31 6.14 -4.60
CA ASN A 101 -12.04 5.67 -3.41
C ASN A 101 -11.22 5.92 -2.14
N MET A 102 -11.05 7.21 -1.84
CA MET A 102 -10.51 7.68 -0.57
C MET A 102 -11.57 7.45 0.52
N ILE A 103 -11.41 6.42 1.35
CA ILE A 103 -12.07 6.42 2.66
C ILE A 103 -11.15 7.22 3.58
N PRO A 104 -11.59 8.35 4.17
CA PRO A 104 -10.83 8.98 5.24
C PRO A 104 -10.73 7.96 6.37
N ALA A 105 -9.50 7.67 6.82
CA ALA A 105 -9.28 6.98 8.08
C ALA A 105 -9.88 7.84 9.20
N VAL A 106 -11.15 7.62 9.53
CA VAL A 106 -11.77 8.17 10.74
C VAL A 106 -11.02 7.51 11.88
N PHE A 107 -10.16 8.32 12.49
CA PHE A 107 -9.45 8.05 13.72
C PHE A 107 -10.40 7.39 14.71
N ASN A 108 -9.98 6.23 15.22
CA ASN A 108 -10.63 5.59 16.34
C ASN A 108 -10.28 6.38 17.61
N ALA A 109 -11.02 7.46 17.83
CA ALA A 109 -11.21 8.14 19.10
C ALA A 109 -12.69 8.59 18.98
N GLU A 110 -13.64 8.20 19.81
CA GLU A 110 -13.65 8.27 21.26
C GLU A 110 -14.81 7.38 21.76
N THR A 111 -14.57 6.58 22.79
CA THR A 111 -15.66 6.00 23.59
C THR A 111 -16.37 7.11 24.38
N ARG A 112 -17.58 7.52 23.99
CA ARG A 112 -18.76 7.76 24.88
C ARG A 112 -19.88 8.54 24.17
N GLY A 113 -21.05 7.90 24.11
CA GLY A 113 -22.32 8.57 24.40
C GLY A 113 -23.21 8.96 23.21
N ARG A 114 -24.38 8.29 23.15
CA ARG A 114 -25.74 8.81 22.81
C ARG A 114 -25.81 9.93 21.76
N SER A 115 -26.58 9.84 20.68
CA SER A 115 -27.89 9.20 20.52
C SER A 115 -28.30 9.24 19.04
N ASN A 116 -28.87 8.13 18.57
CA ASN A 116 -30.04 8.03 17.69
C ASN A 116 -30.23 9.14 16.65
N MET A 117 -29.79 8.90 15.41
CA MET A 117 -30.64 9.10 14.24
C MET A 117 -30.46 7.90 13.31
N GLU A 118 -31.55 7.17 13.16
CA GLU A 118 -31.78 6.12 12.16
C GLU A 118 -31.45 6.69 10.77
N LEU A 119 -30.44 6.12 10.12
CA LEU A 119 -30.18 6.32 8.70
C LEU A 119 -30.10 4.93 8.07
N ASP A 120 -30.95 4.75 7.08
CA ASP A 120 -31.21 3.52 6.35
C ASP A 120 -29.92 2.72 6.07
N GLU A 121 -30.00 1.41 6.29
CA GLU A 121 -28.95 0.44 6.01
C GLU A 121 -28.50 0.48 4.55
N VAL A 122 -27.51 1.32 4.25
CA VAL A 122 -26.67 1.11 3.07
C VAL A 122 -25.60 0.10 3.49
N PHE A 123 -25.94 -1.17 3.27
CA PHE A 123 -25.05 -2.32 3.36
C PHE A 123 -23.76 -2.05 2.58
N PHE A 124 -22.69 -1.64 3.27
CA PHE A 124 -21.36 -1.66 2.71
C PHE A 124 -20.86 -3.11 2.69
N ARG A 125 -21.17 -3.81 1.60
CA ARG A 125 -20.39 -4.96 1.15
C ARG A 125 -19.87 -4.68 -0.25
N PRO A 126 -18.55 -4.58 -0.41
CA PRO A 126 -17.89 -5.17 -1.55
C PRO A 126 -17.40 -6.55 -1.14
N LEU A 127 -17.92 -7.57 -1.81
CA LEU A 127 -17.43 -8.94 -1.74
C LEU A 127 -15.90 -8.96 -1.96
N VAL A 128 -15.23 -9.60 -1.02
CA VAL A 128 -13.79 -9.87 -0.99
C VAL A 128 -13.38 -10.74 -2.19
N SER A 129 -12.29 -10.38 -2.88
CA SER A 129 -11.35 -11.32 -3.52
C SER A 129 -10.17 -10.49 -4.08
N LEU A 130 -8.90 -10.55 -3.66
CA LEU A 130 -8.07 -11.59 -3.06
C LEU A 130 -7.01 -10.93 -2.14
N THR A 131 -7.32 -10.67 -0.87
CA THR A 131 -6.26 -10.33 0.12
C THR A 131 -6.26 -11.25 1.34
N SER A 132 -7.13 -12.26 1.39
CA SER A 132 -7.07 -13.31 2.41
C SER A 132 -6.17 -14.47 1.98
N LEU A 133 -4.91 -14.17 1.64
CA LEU A 133 -3.87 -15.19 1.56
C LEU A 133 -2.69 -14.85 2.48
N THR A 134 -2.34 -13.56 2.63
CA THR A 134 -1.28 -13.17 3.57
C THR A 134 -1.70 -13.28 5.04
N PHE A 135 -2.96 -12.99 5.39
CA PHE A 135 -3.47 -13.24 6.75
C PHE A 135 -3.64 -14.74 7.04
N TRP A 136 -3.97 -15.56 6.02
CA TRP A 136 -4.09 -17.01 6.17
C TRP A 136 -2.72 -17.70 6.32
N ILE A 137 -1.69 -17.21 5.62
CA ILE A 137 -0.32 -17.72 5.76
C ILE A 137 0.25 -17.43 7.16
N CYS A 138 -0.04 -16.25 7.75
CA CYS A 138 0.40 -15.96 9.12
C CYS A 138 -0.32 -16.81 10.17
N HIS A 139 -1.60 -17.16 9.97
CA HIS A 139 -2.33 -18.00 10.93
C HIS A 139 -1.99 -19.49 10.80
N LEU A 140 -1.72 -20.00 9.58
CA LEU A 140 -1.35 -21.41 9.39
C LEU A 140 0.01 -21.79 9.99
N PHE A 141 0.93 -20.84 10.17
CA PHE A 141 2.25 -21.13 10.74
C PHE A 141 2.29 -21.11 12.27
N ASN A 142 1.22 -20.66 12.94
CA ASN A 142 1.16 -20.57 14.41
C ASN A 142 0.35 -21.71 15.07
N GLU A 143 -0.21 -22.64 14.30
CA GLU A 143 -0.94 -23.83 14.80
C GLU A 143 -0.14 -25.15 14.68
N LEU A 144 1.16 -25.10 14.34
CA LEU A 144 2.05 -26.26 14.24
C LEU A 144 3.30 -26.09 15.11
N ILE A 145 3.11 -25.80 16.40
CA ILE A 145 4.05 -26.13 17.49
C ILE A 145 3.25 -26.57 18.71
#